data_AF-X1GFA5-F1
#
_entry.id   AF-X1GFA5-F1
#
_cell.length_a   1.000
_cell.length_b   1.000
_cell.length_c   1.000
_cell.angle_alpha   90.00
_cell.angle_beta   90.00
_cell.angle_gamma   90.00
#
_symmetry.space_group_name_H-M   'P 1'
#
loop_
_entity.id
_entity.type
_entity.pdbx_description
1 polymer ?
#
loop_
_entity_poly.entity_id
_entity_poly.type
_entity_poly.pdbx_seq_one_letter_code
_entity_poly.pdbx_strand_id
1 'polypeptide(L)'
;MFRNIKINTFSVRQYIKCLDDNKLPTALSLKFSPRTRALYWLFWLAYKFYISGDNFYELFGKKLDNIFKLELYWAKKLRYIKKYSGGYKLTDK
;
A
#
# COMPACT_ATOMS: atom_id res chain seq x y z
N MET A 1 -6.64 4.31 8.24
CA MET A 1 -5.83 3.24 7.59
C MET A 1 -5.03 2.47 8.64
N PHE A 2 -4.97 1.14 8.57
CA PHE A 2 -4.43 0.28 9.63
C PHE A 2 -2.93 0.50 9.91
N ARG A 3 -2.53 0.53 11.19
CA ARG A 3 -1.11 0.58 11.62
C ARG A 3 -0.41 -0.78 11.56
N ASN A 4 -1.15 -1.84 11.85
CA ASN A 4 -0.62 -3.20 11.86
C ASN A 4 -1.55 -4.09 11.03
N ILE A 5 -0.98 -4.89 10.13
CA ILE A 5 -1.70 -5.98 9.47
C ILE A 5 -1.29 -7.27 10.17
N LYS A 6 -2.28 -8.06 10.57
CA LYS A 6 -2.09 -9.38 11.15
C LYS A 6 -2.59 -10.41 10.15
N ILE A 7 -1.76 -11.40 9.86
CA ILE A 7 -2.11 -12.54 9.02
C ILE A 7 -2.20 -13.75 9.95
N ASN A 8 -3.29 -14.49 9.83
CA ASN A 8 -3.51 -15.69 10.63
C ASN A 8 -2.71 -16.88 10.09
N THR A 9 -2.58 -17.93 10.90
CA THR A 9 -2.08 -19.22 10.41
C THR A 9 -3.01 -19.76 9.32
N PHE A 10 -2.42 -20.30 8.26
CA PHE A 10 -3.15 -20.97 7.17
C PHE A 10 -3.49 -22.43 7.50
N SER A 11 -2.93 -22.98 8.60
CA SER A 11 -3.26 -24.33 9.05
C SER A 11 -4.51 -24.32 9.92
N VAL A 12 -5.57 -24.95 9.44
CA VAL A 12 -6.85 -25.08 10.16
C VAL A 12 -6.64 -25.72 11.55
N ARG A 13 -5.79 -26.75 11.64
CA ARG A 13 -5.51 -27.43 12.91
C ARG A 13 -4.85 -26.51 13.93
N GLN A 14 -3.85 -25.73 13.51
CA GLN A 14 -3.22 -24.75 14.40
C GLN A 14 -4.17 -23.61 14.74
N TYR A 15 -5.01 -23.18 13.79
CA TYR A 15 -5.99 -22.15 14.03
C TYR A 15 -6.95 -22.53 15.17
N ILE A 16 -7.55 -23.74 15.09
CA ILE A 16 -8.42 -24.28 16.14
C ILE A 16 -7.67 -24.38 17.47
N LYS A 17 -6.45 -24.95 17.46
CA LYS A 17 -5.63 -25.06 18.67
C LYS A 17 -5.35 -23.71 19.33
N CYS A 18 -5.10 -22.66 18.55
CA CYS A 18 -4.91 -21.31 19.09
C CYS A 18 -6.19 -20.80 19.77
N LEU A 19 -7.36 -21.04 19.18
CA LEU A 19 -8.64 -20.65 19.76
C LEU A 19 -8.91 -21.40 21.08
N ASP A 20 -8.67 -22.71 21.10
CA ASP A 20 -8.82 -23.55 22.30
C ASP A 20 -7.88 -23.08 23.44
N ASP A 21 -6.67 -22.64 23.09
CA ASP A 21 -5.68 -22.05 24.01
C ASP A 21 -5.99 -20.58 24.41
N ASN A 22 -7.10 -19.98 23.97
CA ASN A 22 -7.41 -18.54 24.12
C ASN A 22 -6.31 -17.60 23.57
N LYS A 23 -5.61 -18.03 22.52
CA LYS A 23 -4.58 -17.26 21.83
C LYS A 23 -5.08 -16.76 20.48
N LEU A 24 -4.60 -15.60 20.06
CA LEU A 24 -4.85 -15.12 18.71
C LEU A 24 -4.10 -16.02 17.70
N PRO A 25 -4.76 -16.53 16.65
CA PRO A 25 -4.14 -17.38 15.64
C PRO A 25 -3.28 -16.57 14.65
N THR A 26 -2.64 -15.48 15.10
CA THR A 26 -1.81 -14.60 14.29
C THR A 26 -0.44 -15.24 14.05
N ALA A 27 -0.17 -15.61 12.81
CA ALA A 27 1.13 -16.15 12.40
C ALA A 27 2.14 -15.04 12.06
N LEU A 28 1.67 -13.90 11.53
CA LEU A 28 2.52 -12.78 11.14
C LEU A 28 1.87 -11.45 11.51
N SER A 29 2.65 -10.54 12.07
CA SER A 29 2.24 -9.16 12.34
C SER A 29 3.19 -8.17 11.67
N LEU A 30 2.71 -7.45 10.67
CA LEU A 30 3.46 -6.43 9.95
C LEU A 30 3.13 -5.04 10.51
N LYS A 31 4.14 -4.34 11.02
CA LYS A 31 4.01 -2.94 11.45
C LYS A 31 4.26 -2.02 10.26
N PHE A 32 3.23 -1.29 9.83
CA PHE A 32 3.38 -0.37 8.71
C PHE A 32 3.85 1.01 9.19
N SER A 33 5.00 1.44 8.68
CA SER A 33 5.40 2.85 8.75
C SER A 33 4.44 3.70 7.88
N PRO A 34 4.34 5.02 8.10
CA PRO A 34 3.55 5.90 7.25
C PRO A 34 3.90 5.77 5.75
N ARG A 35 5.19 5.59 5.45
CA ARG A 35 5.69 5.37 4.08
C ARG A 35 5.24 4.02 3.52
N THR A 36 5.34 2.95 4.30
CA THR A 36 4.92 1.60 3.87
C THR A 36 3.41 1.55 3.60
N ARG A 37 2.60 2.27 4.38
CA ARG A 37 1.16 2.41 4.12
C ARG A 37 0.89 3.12 2.79
N ALA A 38 1.58 4.22 2.54
CA ALA A 38 1.48 4.96 1.29
C ALA A 38 1.90 4.10 0.09
N LEU A 39 2.93 3.26 0.25
CA LEU A 39 3.38 2.32 -0.77
C LEU A 39 2.33 1.24 -1.04
N TYR A 40 1.73 0.67 0.01
CA TYR A 40 0.67 -0.32 -0.11
C TYR A 40 -0.55 0.24 -0.85
N TRP A 41 -0.94 1.48 -0.55
CA TRP A 41 -2.00 2.18 -1.28
C TRP A 41 -1.64 2.39 -2.76
N LEU A 42 -0.41 2.81 -3.04
CA LEU A 42 0.08 3.03 -4.40
C LEU A 42 0.10 1.72 -5.21
N PHE A 43 0.50 0.62 -4.56
CA PHE A 43 0.48 -0.72 -5.15
C PHE A 43 -0.93 -1.12 -5.62
N TRP A 44 -1.94 -0.93 -4.77
CA TRP A 44 -3.34 -1.22 -5.16
C TRP A 44 -3.86 -0.30 -6.27
N LEU A 45 -3.42 0.96 -6.32
CA LEU A 45 -3.81 1.87 -7.39
C LEU A 45 -3.11 1.61 -8.71
N ALA A 46 -1.95 0.94 -8.70
CA ALA A 46 -1.30 0.52 -9.91
C ALA A 46 -2.22 -0.38 -10.77
N TYR A 47 -3.02 -1.24 -10.14
CA TYR A 47 -4.04 -2.06 -10.81
C TYR A 47 -5.15 -1.24 -11.47
N LYS A 48 -5.41 -0.02 -10.98
CA LYS A 48 -6.41 0.88 -11.56
C LYS A 48 -5.86 1.75 -12.68
N PHE A 49 -4.56 1.69 -12.98
CA PHE A 49 -3.85 2.55 -13.95
C PHE A 49 -3.88 4.06 -13.68
N TYR A 50 -4.59 4.53 -12.65
CA TYR A 50 -4.72 5.94 -12.29
C TYR A 50 -4.34 6.16 -10.83
N ILE A 51 -3.52 7.17 -10.61
CA ILE A 51 -3.05 7.60 -9.30
C ILE A 51 -3.50 9.05 -9.12
N SER A 52 -4.59 9.26 -8.37
CA SER A 52 -5.08 10.59 -8.01
C SER A 52 -4.24 11.18 -6.86
N GLY A 53 -3.67 12.37 -7.08
CA GLY A 53 -2.92 13.11 -6.07
C GLY A 53 -3.81 13.65 -4.95
N ASP A 54 -5.04 14.02 -5.29
CA ASP A 54 -6.01 14.56 -4.33
C ASP A 54 -6.48 13.47 -3.36
N ASN A 55 -6.83 12.29 -3.89
CA ASN A 55 -7.19 11.12 -3.06
C ASN A 55 -6.02 10.73 -2.13
N PHE A 56 -4.78 10.86 -2.61
CA PHE A 56 -3.61 10.61 -1.77
C PHE A 56 -3.50 11.63 -0.64
N TYR A 57 -3.73 12.92 -0.95
CA TYR A 57 -3.66 13.97 0.05
C TYR A 57 -4.73 13.80 1.12
N GLU A 58 -5.97 13.47 0.75
CA GLU A 58 -7.05 13.19 1.72
C GLU A 58 -6.73 12.01 2.64
N LEU A 59 -6.09 10.96 2.12
CA LEU A 59 -5.80 9.74 2.89
C LEU A 59 -4.55 9.86 3.78
N PHE A 60 -3.54 10.62 3.36
CA PHE A 60 -2.23 10.68 4.02
C PHE A 60 -1.86 12.06 4.59
N GLY A 61 -2.63 13.11 4.29
CA GLY A 61 -2.38 14.50 4.70
C GLY A 61 -1.09 15.09 4.11
N LYS A 62 -0.49 14.42 3.12
CA LYS A 62 0.79 14.79 2.50
C LYS A 62 0.69 14.61 1.00
N LYS A 63 1.38 15.46 0.23
CA LYS A 63 1.44 15.33 -1.22
C LYS A 63 2.22 14.08 -1.62
N LEU A 64 1.76 13.38 -2.67
CA LEU A 64 2.39 12.18 -3.20
C LEU A 64 3.87 12.42 -3.56
N ASP A 65 4.14 13.55 -4.21
CA ASP A 65 5.48 13.99 -4.61
C ASP A 65 6.43 14.21 -3.42
N ASN A 66 5.92 14.48 -2.21
CA ASN A 66 6.76 14.67 -1.02
C ASN A 66 7.24 13.33 -0.45
N ILE A 67 6.46 12.26 -0.62
CA ILE A 67 6.79 10.93 -0.10
C ILE A 67 7.59 10.14 -1.14
N PHE A 68 7.21 10.18 -2.42
CA PHE A 68 7.79 9.33 -3.47
C PHE A 68 8.51 10.13 -4.57
N LYS A 69 9.16 11.25 -4.20
CA LYS A 69 9.78 12.18 -5.14
C LYS A 69 10.72 11.49 -6.14
N LEU A 70 11.64 10.66 -5.63
CA LEU A 70 12.68 10.02 -6.43
C LEU A 70 12.09 8.92 -7.31
N GLU A 71 11.20 8.11 -6.75
CA GLU A 71 10.56 6.99 -7.44
C GLU A 71 9.68 7.48 -8.59
N LEU A 72 8.87 8.54 -8.35
CA LEU A 72 8.04 9.15 -9.38
C LEU A 72 8.88 9.85 -10.45
N TYR A 73 9.99 10.47 -10.06
CA TYR A 73 10.93 11.06 -11.02
C TYR A 73 11.48 10.01 -11.99
N TRP A 74 11.99 8.89 -11.47
CA TRP A 74 12.50 7.80 -12.29
C TRP A 74 11.41 7.12 -13.09
N ALA A 75 10.24 6.85 -12.50
CA ALA A 75 9.11 6.26 -13.21
C ALA A 75 8.64 7.14 -14.38
N LYS A 76 8.64 8.47 -14.21
CA LYS A 76 8.36 9.41 -15.31
C LYS A 76 9.45 9.40 -16.38
N LYS A 77 10.73 9.40 -15.97
CA LYS A 77 11.89 9.39 -16.89
C LYS A 77 11.93 8.11 -17.73
N LEU A 78 11.63 6.97 -17.13
CA LEU A 78 11.53 5.66 -17.77
C LEU A 78 10.22 5.48 -18.55
N ARG A 79 9.32 6.47 -18.52
CA ARG A 79 8.02 6.49 -19.22
C ARG A 79 7.03 5.42 -18.74
N TYR A 80 7.13 4.96 -17.49
CA TYR A 80 6.13 4.08 -16.86
C TYR A 80 4.88 4.83 -16.39
N ILE A 81 5.02 6.14 -16.13
CA ILE A 81 3.92 7.00 -15.71
C ILE A 81 3.91 8.31 -16.50
N LYS A 82 2.71 8.83 -16.77
CA LYS A 82 2.47 10.16 -17.35
C LYS A 82 1.73 11.04 -16.33
N LYS A 83 2.16 12.29 -16.19
CA LYS A 83 1.48 13.27 -15.33
C LYS A 83 0.25 13.83 -16.04
N TYR A 84 -0.87 13.96 -15.33
CA TYR A 84 -2.06 14.68 -15.79
C TYR A 84 -2.50 15.68 -14.70
N SER A 85 -3.53 16.48 -14.98
CA SER A 85 -3.97 17.59 -14.10
C SER A 85 -4.23 17.18 -12.64
N GLY A 86 -4.72 15.96 -12.40
CA GLY A 86 -5.07 15.45 -11.06
C GLY A 86 -4.11 14.40 -10.49
N GLY A 87 -2.98 14.09 -11.15
CA GLY A 87 -2.05 13.08 -10.65
C GLY A 87 -1.21 12.38 -11.72
N TYR A 88 -1.11 11.05 -11.64
CA TYR A 88 -0.30 10.22 -12.53
C TYR A 88 -1.11 9.06 -13.12
N LYS A 89 -0.91 8.77 -14.40
CA LYS A 89 -1.49 7.61 -15.09
C LYS A 89 -0.36 6.65 -15.45
N LEU A 90 -0.54 5.36 -15.21
CA LEU A 90 0.38 4.33 -15.70
C LEU A 90 0.24 4.17 -17.21
N THR A 91 1.34 3.82 -17.85
CA THR A 91 1.40 3.52 -19.29
C THR A 91 1.39 2.01 -19.50
N ASP A 92 0.92 1.55 -20.66
CA ASP A 92 0.88 0.14 -21.06
C ASP A 92 2.26 -0.43 -21.48
N LYS A 93 3.34 0.15 -20.98
CA LYS A 93 4.72 -0.21 -21.31
C LYS A 93 5.31 -1.21 -20.33
#